data_AF-A0A9Q3CKG8-F1
#
_entry.id   AF-A0A9Q3CKG8-F1
#
_cell.length_a   1.000
_cell.length_b   1.000
_cell.length_c   1.000
_cell.angle_alpha   90.00
_cell.angle_beta   90.00
_cell.angle_gamma   90.00
#
_symmetry.space_group_name_H-M   'P 1'
#
loop_
_entity.id
_entity.type
_entity.pdbx_description
1 polymer ?
#
loop_
_entity_poly.entity_id
_entity_poly.type
_entity_poly.pdbx_seq_one_letter_code
_entity_poly.pdbx_strand_id
1 'polypeptide(L)'
;MFGDPNEVRKAEQDLDNLRIKESGHVYLYIAEFRRLMSRIVGWGERDYIHVYMRGLASRLLDQLASHPETFDTLQELMDFTPELDTRYHKRQKEKGRNQ
;
A
#
# COMPACT_ATOMS: atom_id res chain seq x y z
N MET A 1 -17.14 23.77 -6.59
CA MET A 1 -17.59 23.16 -5.33
C MET A 1 -16.36 22.54 -4.69
N PHE A 2 -15.89 23.11 -3.58
CA PHE A 2 -14.85 22.49 -2.77
C PHE A 2 -15.51 21.31 -2.06
N GLY A 3 -14.98 20.10 -2.23
CA GLY A 3 -15.58 18.86 -1.73
C GLY A 3 -16.01 18.99 -0.28
N ASP A 4 -17.17 18.41 0.05
CA ASP A 4 -17.73 18.46 1.40
C ASP A 4 -16.65 18.08 2.42
N PRO A 5 -16.40 18.89 3.47
CA PRO A 5 -15.39 18.60 4.49
C PRO A 5 -15.59 17.23 5.16
N ASN A 6 -16.85 16.76 5.18
CA ASN A 6 -17.21 15.43 5.66
C ASN A 6 -16.72 14.31 4.74
N GLU A 7 -16.64 14.53 3.42
CA GLU A 7 -16.12 13.55 2.46
C GLU A 7 -14.61 13.39 2.57
N VAL A 8 -13.87 14.49 2.80
CA VAL A 8 -12.43 14.44 3.03
C VAL A 8 -12.14 13.64 4.30
N ARG A 9 -12.81 13.98 5.41
CA ARG A 9 -12.63 13.28 6.68
C ARG A 9 -12.98 11.80 6.60
N LYS A 10 -14.03 11.47 5.83
CA LYS A 10 -14.41 10.08 5.55
C LYS A 10 -13.36 9.37 4.71
N ALA A 11 -12.80 10.02 3.69
CA ALA A 11 -11.74 9.45 2.86
C ALA A 11 -10.46 9.19 3.68
N GLU A 12 -10.08 10.09 4.57
CA GLU A 12 -8.95 9.88 5.51
C GLU A 12 -9.19 8.66 6.41
N GLN A 13 -10.41 8.53 6.93
CA GLN A 13 -10.78 7.43 7.81
C GLN A 13 -10.87 6.09 7.05
N ASP A 14 -11.38 6.11 5.83
CA ASP A 14 -11.39 4.95 4.93
C ASP A 14 -9.95 4.55 4.55
N LEU A 15 -9.04 5.53 4.38
CA LEU A 15 -7.63 5.29 4.07
C LEU A 15 -6.88 4.66 5.25
N ASP A 16 -7.09 5.13 6.49
CA ASP A 16 -6.46 4.53 7.68
C ASP A 16 -6.97 3.10 7.94
N ASN A 17 -8.24 2.84 7.62
CA ASN A 17 -8.84 1.50 7.67
C ASN A 17 -8.50 0.63 6.46
N LEU A 18 -7.94 1.19 5.39
CA LEU A 18 -7.61 0.44 4.18
C LEU A 18 -6.43 -0.49 4.49
N ARG A 19 -6.71 -1.80 4.47
CA ARG A 19 -5.71 -2.83 4.71
C ARG A 19 -5.74 -3.89 3.62
N ILE A 20 -4.57 -4.25 3.10
CA ILE A 20 -4.39 -5.45 2.27
C ILE A 20 -4.58 -6.67 3.17
N LYS A 21 -5.44 -7.60 2.73
CA LYS A 21 -5.43 -8.96 3.27
C LYS A 21 -4.15 -9.65 2.79
N GLU A 22 -3.49 -10.44 3.65
CA GLU A 22 -2.70 -11.59 3.14
C GLU A 22 -3.58 -12.35 2.15
N SER A 23 -3.12 -12.98 1.08
CA SER A 23 -3.94 -13.47 -0.06
C SER A 23 -4.61 -12.40 -0.95
N GLY A 24 -4.79 -11.17 -0.50
CA GLY A 24 -5.29 -10.07 -1.34
C GLY A 24 -4.24 -9.59 -2.35
N HIS A 25 -4.72 -9.05 -3.48
CA HIS A 25 -3.87 -8.47 -4.52
C HIS A 25 -3.51 -7.03 -4.19
N VAL A 26 -2.21 -6.72 -4.21
CA VAL A 26 -1.68 -5.36 -3.97
C VAL A 26 -2.22 -4.33 -4.97
N TYR A 27 -2.44 -4.73 -6.22
CA TYR A 27 -2.96 -3.84 -7.26
C TYR A 27 -4.33 -3.24 -6.92
N LEU A 28 -5.23 -4.01 -6.29
CA LEU A 28 -6.56 -3.52 -5.88
C LEU A 28 -6.43 -2.48 -4.77
N TYR A 29 -5.51 -2.69 -3.85
CA TYR A 29 -5.22 -1.74 -2.78
C TYR A 29 -4.63 -0.44 -3.32
N ILE A 30 -3.65 -0.51 -4.23
CA ILE A 30 -3.06 0.70 -4.84
C ILE A 30 -4.14 1.51 -5.58
N ALA A 31 -5.03 0.83 -6.31
CA ALA A 31 -6.13 1.50 -7.02
C ALA A 31 -7.08 2.23 -6.06
N GLU A 32 -7.51 1.58 -4.97
CA GLU A 32 -8.35 2.21 -3.94
C GLU A 32 -7.59 3.31 -3.18
N PHE A 33 -6.32 3.11 -2.86
CA PHE A 33 -5.47 4.11 -2.22
C PHE A 33 -5.36 5.38 -3.06
N ARG A 34 -5.07 5.24 -4.37
CA ARG A 34 -5.03 6.39 -5.31
C ARG A 34 -6.38 7.10 -5.42
N ARG A 35 -7.47 6.35 -5.40
CA ARG A 35 -8.83 6.90 -5.44
C ARG A 35 -9.14 7.73 -4.19
N LEU A 36 -8.75 7.26 -3.01
CA LEU A 36 -8.93 7.98 -1.74
C LEU A 36 -7.97 9.17 -1.64
N MET A 37 -6.72 9.01 -2.05
CA MET A 37 -5.73 10.08 -2.14
C MET A 37 -6.23 11.26 -2.98
N SER A 38 -6.83 10.99 -4.14
CA SER A 38 -7.41 12.04 -4.99
C SER A 38 -8.53 12.85 -4.31
N ARG A 39 -9.11 12.35 -3.21
CA ARG A 39 -10.16 13.02 -2.43
C ARG A 39 -9.61 13.77 -1.21
N ILE A 40 -8.40 13.42 -0.77
CA ILE A 40 -7.75 14.05 0.38
C ILE A 40 -6.93 15.23 -0.13
N VAL A 41 -7.19 16.42 0.43
CA VAL A 41 -6.49 17.65 0.06
C VAL A 41 -5.76 18.18 1.29
N GLY A 42 -4.44 18.34 1.21
CA GLY A 42 -3.61 18.92 2.27
C GLY A 42 -2.66 17.97 2.99
N TRP A 43 -2.64 16.68 2.66
CA TRP A 43 -1.65 15.73 3.17
C TRP A 43 -0.32 15.83 2.42
N GLY A 44 0.79 15.66 3.14
CA GLY A 44 2.12 15.55 2.57
C GLY A 44 2.45 14.12 2.14
N GLU A 45 3.48 13.94 1.32
CA GLU A 45 3.94 12.61 0.89
C GLU A 45 4.28 11.69 2.07
N ARG A 46 4.87 12.24 3.14
CA ARG A 46 5.22 11.49 4.35
C ARG A 46 3.98 10.92 5.05
N ASP A 47 2.87 11.66 5.07
CA ASP A 47 1.62 11.20 5.66
C ASP A 47 1.06 10.03 4.85
N TYR A 48 1.08 10.14 3.52
CA TYR A 48 0.66 9.05 2.64
C TYR A 48 1.54 7.82 2.77
N ILE A 49 2.87 7.96 2.84
CA ILE A 49 3.79 6.83 3.03
C ILE A 49 3.49 6.13 4.36
N HIS A 50 3.28 6.89 5.43
CA HIS A 50 2.98 6.33 6.75
C HIS A 50 1.68 5.50 6.74
N VAL A 51 0.60 6.06 6.18
CA VAL A 51 -0.68 5.37 6.10
C VAL A 51 -0.62 4.17 5.15
N TYR A 52 0.08 4.31 4.02
CA TYR A 52 0.29 3.21 3.08
C TYR A 52 1.00 2.05 3.77
N MET A 53 2.14 2.29 4.44
CA MET A 53 2.86 1.26 5.18
C MET A 53 2.00 0.59 6.26
N ARG A 54 1.19 1.35 7.01
CA ARG A 54 0.25 0.80 8.00
C ARG A 54 -0.80 -0.12 7.36
N GLY A 55 -1.22 0.16 6.13
CA GLY A 55 -2.21 -0.64 5.40
C GLY A 55 -1.64 -1.87 4.68
N LEU A 56 -0.31 -2.01 4.59
CA LEU A 56 0.31 -3.18 3.98
C LEU A 56 0.17 -4.43 4.86
N ALA A 57 0.08 -5.59 4.21
CA ALA A 57 0.16 -6.88 4.91
C ALA A 57 1.56 -7.09 5.49
N SER A 58 1.64 -7.81 6.61
CA SER A 58 2.89 -8.17 7.30
C SER A 58 3.95 -8.74 6.34
N ARG A 59 3.57 -9.63 5.41
CA ARG A 59 4.46 -10.20 4.39
C ARG A 59 5.18 -9.15 3.53
N LEU A 60 4.50 -8.03 3.21
CA LEU A 60 5.06 -6.95 2.40
C LEU A 60 5.93 -6.05 3.27
N LEU A 61 5.51 -5.80 4.50
CA LEU A 61 6.32 -5.11 5.50
C LEU A 61 7.63 -5.83 5.78
N ASP A 62 7.62 -7.16 5.90
CA ASP A 62 8.83 -7.97 6.08
C ASP A 62 9.74 -7.91 4.84
N GLN A 63 9.17 -7.93 3.63
CA GLN A 63 9.95 -7.76 2.39
C GLN A 63 10.57 -6.36 2.29
N LEU A 64 9.81 -5.32 2.66
CA LEU A 64 10.29 -3.93 2.69
C LEU A 64 11.37 -3.73 3.75
N ALA A 65 11.19 -4.29 4.95
CA ALA A 65 12.18 -4.24 6.03
C ALA A 65 13.47 -5.02 5.67
N SER A 66 13.34 -6.07 4.87
CA SER A 66 14.49 -6.80 4.32
C SER A 66 15.15 -6.05 3.16
N HIS A 67 14.54 -4.99 2.61
CA HIS A 67 15.10 -4.20 1.53
C HIS A 67 15.92 -3.03 2.12
N PRO A 68 17.17 -2.83 1.69
CA PRO A 68 18.01 -1.74 2.20
C PRO A 68 17.67 -0.37 1.58
N GLU A 69 16.82 -0.31 0.56
CA GLU A 69 16.37 0.97 0.00
C GLU A 69 15.30 1.63 0.87
N THR A 70 15.52 2.91 1.14
CA THR A 70 14.51 3.81 1.68
C THR A 70 13.68 4.37 0.55
N PHE A 71 12.36 4.19 0.63
CA PHE A 71 11.42 4.80 -0.32
C PHE A 71 11.15 6.23 0.13
N ASP A 72 11.75 7.20 -0.56
CA ASP A 72 11.55 8.63 -0.26
C ASP A 72 10.25 9.14 -0.88
N THR A 73 9.76 8.47 -1.92
CA THR A 73 8.54 8.85 -2.63
C THR A 73 7.45 7.79 -2.50
N LEU A 74 6.20 8.20 -2.29
CA LEU A 74 5.05 7.30 -2.30
C LEU A 74 4.94 6.53 -3.62
N GLN A 75 5.26 7.19 -4.73
CA GLN A 75 5.19 6.59 -6.06
C GLN A 75 6.14 5.40 -6.20
N GLU A 76 7.39 5.52 -5.72
CA GLU A 76 8.36 4.42 -5.70
C GLU A 76 7.84 3.25 -4.87
N LEU A 77 7.27 3.55 -3.69
CA LEU A 77 6.67 2.53 -2.83
C LEU A 77 5.52 1.80 -3.56
N MET A 78 4.61 2.54 -4.20
CA MET A 78 3.48 1.97 -4.94
C MET A 78 3.92 1.12 -6.13
N ASP A 79 4.95 1.54 -6.87
CA ASP A 79 5.47 0.77 -8.01
C ASP A 79 6.23 -0.48 -7.56
N PHE A 80 6.92 -0.42 -6.42
CA PHE A 80 7.71 -1.53 -5.88
C PHE A 80 6.90 -2.61 -5.15
N THR A 81 5.82 -2.22 -4.45
CA THR A 81 4.97 -3.14 -3.68
C THR A 81 4.44 -4.34 -4.51
N PRO A 82 3.88 -4.17 -5.72
CA PRO A 82 3.40 -5.29 -6.52
C PRO A 82 4.52 -6.18 -7.08
N GLU A 83 5.70 -5.61 -7.31
CA GLU A 83 6.88 -6.38 -7.71
C GLU A 83 7.33 -7.32 -6.57
N LEU A 84 7.36 -6.81 -5.33
CA LEU A 84 7.62 -7.61 -4.14
C LEU A 84 6.62 -8.74 -3.96
N ASP A 85 5.32 -8.45 -4.11
CA ASP A 85 4.25 -9.45 -3.99
C ASP A 85 4.44 -10.58 -5.03
N THR A 86 4.70 -10.21 -6.29
CA THR A 86 4.96 -11.17 -7.37
C THR A 86 6.20 -12.02 -7.10
N ARG A 87 7.29 -11.39 -6.64
CA ARG A 87 8.55 -12.08 -6.32
C ARG A 87 8.40 -13.03 -5.13
N TYR A 88 7.64 -12.64 -4.10
CA TYR A 88 7.32 -13.49 -2.96
C TYR A 88 6.47 -14.70 -3.40
N HIS A 89 5.42 -14.48 -4.18
CA HIS A 89 4.57 -15.55 -4.71
C HIS A 89 5.35 -16.53 -5.59
N LYS A 90 6.30 -16.05 -6.41
CA LYS A 90 7.21 -16.92 -7.17
C LYS A 90 8.09 -17.78 -6.25
N ARG A 91 8.77 -17.18 -5.26
CA ARG A 91 9.61 -17.91 -4.29
C ARG A 91 8.85 -18.96 -3.48
N GLN A 92 7.63 -18.65 -3.04
CA GLN A 92 6.79 -19.59 -2.29
C GLN A 92 6.32 -20.76 -3.16
N LYS A 93 5.99 -20.52 -4.44
CA LYS A 93 5.63 -21.58 -5.39
C LYS A 93 6.79 -22.52 -5.70
N GLU A 94 8.03 -22.03 -5.70
CA GLU A 94 9.21 -22.87 -5.90
C GLU A 94 9.50 -23.75 -4.69
N LYS A 95 9.33 -23.23 -3.46
CA LYS A 95 9.51 -24.01 -2.23
C LYS A 95 8.41 -25.06 -2.00
N GLY A 96 7.18 -24.81 -2.46
CA GLY A 96 6.06 -25.75 -2.32
C GLY A 96 6.01 -26.87 -3.35
N ARG A 97 6.87 -26.86 -4.37
CA ARG A 97 6.85 -27.84 -5.48
C ARG A 97 7.83 -29.01 -5.31
N ASN A 98 8.52 -29.08 -4.18
CA ASN A 98 9.55 -30.08 -3.91
C ASN A 98 9.27 -30.92 -2.65
N GLN A 99 7.99 -31.17 -2.34
CA GLN A 99 7.58 -32.11 -1.30
C GLN A 99 6.62 -33.16 -1.88
#